data_AF-A0A3D5VJB3-F1
#
_entry.id   AF-A0A3D5VJB3-F1
#
_cell.length_a   1.000
_cell.length_b   1.000
_cell.length_c   1.000
_cell.angle_alpha   90.00
_cell.angle_beta   90.00
_cell.angle_gamma   90.00
#
_symmetry.space_group_name_H-M   'P 1'
#
loop_
_entity.id
_entity.type
_entity.pdbx_description
1 polymer ?
#
loop_
_entity_poly.entity_id
_entity_poly.type
_entity_poly.pdbx_seq_one_letter_code
_entity_poly.pdbx_strand_id
1 'polypeptide(L)' 'MRPLADYHTHTRWSHASGSISDNLRAAEQMGLQAVGIAEHGPNLLFVGVPRRRWPALR' A
#
# COMPACT_ATOMS: atom_id res chain seq x y z
N MET A 1 -13.20 10.83 -18.31
CA MET A 1 -13.21 11.22 -16.87
C MET A 1 -11.89 10.78 -16.27
N ARG A 2 -11.25 11.60 -15.43
CA ARG A 2 -9.99 11.24 -14.75
C ARG A 2 -10.31 10.81 -13.31
N PRO A 3 -9.70 9.73 -12.77
CA PRO A 3 -9.88 9.37 -11.37
C PRO A 3 -9.33 10.48 -10.46
N LEU A 4 -10.04 10.74 -9.37
CA LEU A 4 -9.62 11.73 -8.35
C LEU A 4 -8.79 11.09 -7.23
N ALA A 5 -8.87 9.78 -7.05
CA ALA A 5 -8.17 9.06 -6.00
C ALA A 5 -7.95 7.60 -6.38
N ASP A 6 -6.95 6.97 -5.75
CA ASP A 6 -6.73 5.52 -5.77
C ASP A 6 -6.73 5.01 -4.33
N TYR A 7 -7.75 4.25 -3.95
CA TYR A 7 -7.90 3.77 -2.57
C TYR A 7 -7.28 2.39 -2.31
N HIS A 8 -6.63 1.78 -3.31
CA HIS A 8 -6.11 0.43 -3.19
C HIS A 8 -4.66 0.34 -3.67
N THR A 9 -3.73 0.77 -2.83
CA THR A 9 -2.30 0.59 -3.07
C THR A 9 -1.65 -0.24 -1.98
N HIS A 10 -0.56 -0.93 -2.31
CA HIS A 10 0.23 -1.71 -1.36
C HIS A 10 1.63 -1.12 -1.25
N THR A 11 2.31 -1.43 -0.15
CA THR A 11 3.71 -1.07 0.07
C THR A 11 4.54 -2.32 0.37
N ARG A 12 5.85 -2.11 0.56
CA ARG A 12 6.79 -3.11 1.09
C ARG A 12 6.46 -3.61 2.49
N TRP A 13 5.42 -3.09 3.14
CA TRP A 13 4.92 -3.60 4.41
C TRP A 13 4.29 -5.00 4.29
N SER A 14 3.58 -5.27 3.20
CA SER A 14 3.18 -6.63 2.80
C SER A 14 4.17 -7.20 1.77
N HIS A 15 3.89 -7.05 0.47
CA HIS A 15 4.65 -7.69 -0.61
C HIS A 15 5.13 -6.77 -1.73
N ALA A 16 4.65 -5.52 -1.81
CA ALA A 16 5.03 -4.61 -2.89
C ALA A 16 6.46 -4.06 -2.70
N SER A 17 6.98 -3.31 -3.68
CA SER A 17 8.33 -2.77 -3.64
C SER A 17 8.44 -1.36 -3.04
N GLY A 18 7.37 -0.55 -3.18
CA GLY A 18 7.37 0.87 -2.81
C GLY A 18 7.11 1.15 -1.33
N SER A 19 7.44 2.36 -0.91
CA SER A 19 7.03 2.96 0.37
C SER A 19 5.77 3.82 0.21
N ILE A 20 5.18 4.26 1.32
CA ILE A 20 4.06 5.21 1.31
C ILE A 20 4.45 6.50 0.57
N SER A 21 5.65 7.03 0.79
CA SER A 21 6.13 8.24 0.10
C SER A 21 6.29 8.05 -1.40
N ASP A 22 6.64 6.83 -1.86
CA ASP A 22 6.72 6.54 -3.29
C ASP A 22 5.31 6.57 -3.91
N ASN A 23 4.32 5.98 -3.24
CA ASN A 23 2.92 6.01 -3.67
C ASN A 23 2.38 7.45 -3.70
N LEU A 24 2.69 8.26 -2.68
CA LEU A 24 2.29 9.67 -2.63
C LEU A 24 2.91 10.49 -3.77
N ARG A 25 4.21 10.32 -4.04
CA ARG A 25 4.89 11.02 -5.14
C ARG A 25 4.32 10.64 -6.49
N ALA A 26 4.06 9.35 -6.71
CA ALA A 26 3.44 8.87 -7.94
C ALA A 26 2.02 9.46 -8.11
N ALA A 27 1.24 9.49 -7.04
CA ALA A 27 -0.11 10.05 -7.04
C ALA A 27 -0.15 11.56 -7.30
N GLU A 28 0.79 12.32 -6.73
CA GLU A 28 0.95 13.75 -7.00
C GLU A 28 1.26 14.01 -8.48
N GLN A 29 2.20 13.24 -9.06
CA GLN A 29 2.51 13.30 -10.49
C GLN A 29 1.30 12.94 -11.36
N MET A 30 0.48 12.00 -10.88
CA MET A 30 -0.78 11.60 -11.52
C MET A 30 -1.96 12.51 -11.18
N GLY A 31 -1.75 13.62 -10.44
CA GLY A 31 -2.77 14.59 -10.04
C GLY A 31 -3.96 13.99 -9.27
N LEU A 32 -3.73 12.90 -8.53
CA LEU A 32 -4.70 12.35 -7.59
C LEU A 32 -4.73 13.22 -6.32
N GLN A 33 -5.90 13.34 -5.73
CA GLN A 33 -6.14 14.09 -4.50
C GLN A 33 -5.99 13.21 -3.26
N ALA A 34 -6.13 11.89 -3.40
CA ALA A 34 -6.02 10.95 -2.29
C ALA A 34 -5.46 9.59 -2.74
N VAL A 35 -4.73 8.95 -1.82
CA VAL A 35 -4.23 7.57 -1.95
C VAL A 35 -4.58 6.78 -0.70
N GLY A 36 -5.18 5.61 -0.89
CA GLY A 36 -5.40 4.62 0.17
C GLY A 36 -4.28 3.57 0.18
N ILE A 37 -3.82 3.23 1.39
CA ILE A 37 -2.88 2.13 1.61
C ILE A 37 -3.67 0.94 2.16
N ALA A 38 -3.81 -0.10 1.34
CA ALA A 38 -4.64 -1.28 1.60
C ALA A 38 -3.77 -2.54 1.75
N GLU A 39 -2.93 -2.60 2.79
CA GLU A 39 -2.03 -3.74 3.01
C GLU A 39 -2.75 -5.08 3.13
N HIS A 40 -2.08 -6.16 2.72
CA HIS A 40 -2.62 -7.50 2.90
C HIS A 40 -2.70 -7.92 4.37
N GLY A 41 -3.67 -8.78 4.66
CA GLY A 41 -3.72 -9.48 5.93
C GLY A 41 -2.54 -10.47 6.10
N PRO A 42 -2.21 -10.85 7.34
CA PRO A 42 -1.11 -11.77 7.63
C PRO A 42 -1.32 -13.19 7.09
N ASN A 43 -2.58 -13.59 6.82
CA ASN A 43 -2.93 -14.95 6.43
C ASN A 43 -2.90 -15.21 4.90
N LEU A 44 -2.52 -14.23 4.09
CA LEU A 44 -2.36 -14.45 2.64
C LEU A 44 -1.01 -15.10 2.33
N LEU A 45 -1.05 -16.27 1.70
CA LEU A 45 0.15 -16.97 1.27
C LEU A 45 0.86 -16.17 0.16
N PHE A 46 2.18 -16.02 0.27
CA PHE A 46 3.09 -15.28 -0.64
C PHE A 46 2.98 -13.76 -0.65
N VAL A 47 1.80 -13.18 -0.41
CA VAL A 47 1.58 -11.72 -0.48
C VAL A 47 1.22 -11.06 0.86
N GLY A 48 1.00 -11.84 1.91
CA GLY A 48 0.65 -11.33 3.24
C GLY A 48 1.80 -10.64 3.98
N VAL A 49 1.45 -9.98 5.09
CA VAL A 49 2.46 -9.38 5.98
C VAL A 49 3.37 -10.47 6.54
N PRO A 50 4.71 -10.33 6.46
CA PRO A 50 5.63 -11.36 6.92
C PRO A 50 5.54 -11.56 8.44
N ARG A 51 5.68 -12.81 8.90
CA ARG A 51 5.55 -13.21 10.32
C ARG A 51 6.34 -12.35 11.29
N ARG A 52 7.53 -11.89 10.90
CA ARG A 52 8.38 -10.98 11.70
C ARG A 52 7.71 -9.64 12.04
N ARG A 53 6.72 -9.20 11.26
CA ARG A 53 5.97 -7.95 11.44
C ARG A 53 4.64 -8.14 12.17
N TRP A 54 4.21 -9.37 12.42
CA TRP A 54 2.95 -9.65 13.12
C TRP A 54 2.86 -9.05 14.54
N PRO A 55 3.95 -8.89 15.31
CA PRO A 55 3.88 -8.18 16.59
C PRO A 55 3.36 -6.73 16.46
N ALA A 56 3.51 -6.10 15.29
CA ALA A 56 3.03 -4.74 15.02
C ALA A 56 1.57 -4.69 14.55
N LEU A 57 0.89 -5.84 14.40
CA LEU A 57 -0.53 -5.94 14.04
C LEU A 57 -1.45 -6.10 15.26
N ARG A 58 -0.88 -6.12 16.48
CA ARG A 58 -1.60 -6.27 17.75
C ARG A 58 -2.04 -4.93 18.31
#